data_AF-A0A7V9TGM7-F1
#
_entry.id   AF-A0A7V9TGM7-F1
#
_cell.length_a   1.000
_cell.length_b   1.000
_cell.length_c   1.000
_cell.angle_alpha   90.00
_cell.angle_beta   90.00
_cell.angle_gamma   90.00
#
_symmetry.space_group_name_H-M   'P 1'
#
loop_
_entity.id
_entity.type
_entity.pdbx_description
1 polymer ?
#
loop_
_entity_poly.entity_id
_entity_poly.type
_entity_poly.pdbx_seq_one_letter_code
_entity_poly.pdbx_strand_id
1 'polypeptide(L)'
;LPQIASASVVNRNVEVRFDDFLDPLQEFAPGQITITAADGEVVGIAEAGVGALDSEIADEAAQPERAQRSPAAATLPSQTLTIRLADDAVLRPGVEYRVTVRAIRNVNGLVADGDGSFTGPPEPEPAATPDPADEVSTGTDG
;
A
#
# COMPACT_ATOMS: atom_id res chain seq x y z
N LEU A 1 -6.98 17.88 14.53
CA LEU A 1 -7.25 16.43 14.61
C LEU A 1 -6.71 15.84 13.32
N PRO A 2 -6.01 14.70 13.34
CA PRO A 2 -5.47 14.12 12.11
C PRO A 2 -6.63 13.85 11.12
N GLN A 3 -6.49 14.30 9.89
CA GLN A 3 -7.45 14.10 8.78
C GLN A 3 -6.73 13.49 7.58
N ILE A 4 -7.43 12.62 6.83
CA ILE A 4 -6.89 12.05 5.60
C ILE A 4 -6.82 13.16 4.55
N ALA A 5 -5.60 13.44 4.08
CA ALA A 5 -5.32 14.39 3.01
C ALA A 5 -5.37 13.73 1.63
N SER A 6 -4.93 12.47 1.52
CA SER A 6 -4.98 11.70 0.27
C SER A 6 -4.83 10.20 0.53
N ALA A 7 -5.30 9.37 -0.39
CA ALA A 7 -4.98 7.94 -0.42
C ALA A 7 -4.57 7.50 -1.83
N SER A 8 -3.65 6.56 -1.93
CA SER A 8 -3.19 5.99 -3.20
C SER A 8 -2.75 4.54 -3.02
N VAL A 9 -2.76 3.76 -4.10
CA VAL A 9 -2.26 2.39 -4.08
C VAL A 9 -0.96 2.25 -4.87
N VAL A 10 0.02 1.58 -4.27
CA VAL A 10 1.33 1.26 -4.87
C VAL A 10 1.74 -0.15 -4.44
N ASN A 11 1.98 -1.06 -5.39
CA ASN A 11 2.52 -2.41 -5.13
C ASN A 11 1.82 -3.16 -3.97
N ARG A 12 0.47 -3.24 -4.02
CA ARG A 12 -0.43 -3.82 -2.98
C ARG A 12 -0.46 -3.11 -1.64
N ASN A 13 0.20 -1.97 -1.50
CA ASN A 13 0.09 -1.11 -0.34
C ASN A 13 -0.84 0.06 -0.65
N VAL A 14 -1.80 0.32 0.22
CA VAL A 14 -2.54 1.57 0.23
C VAL A 14 -1.81 2.53 1.16
N GLU A 15 -1.31 3.62 0.59
CA GLU A 15 -0.68 4.72 1.32
C GLU A 15 -1.74 5.78 1.60
N VAL A 16 -2.03 5.99 2.88
CA VAL A 16 -2.98 7.00 3.35
C VAL A 16 -2.18 8.12 4.00
N ARG A 17 -2.20 9.31 3.39
CA ARG A 17 -1.52 10.49 3.90
C ARG A 17 -2.47 11.32 4.75
N PHE A 18 -1.98 11.80 5.88
CA PHE A 18 -2.65 12.68 6.82
C PHE A 18 -2.05 14.09 6.78
N ASP A 19 -2.82 15.07 7.24
CA ASP A 19 -2.37 16.45 7.42
C ASP A 19 -1.44 16.66 8.63
N ASP A 20 -1.48 15.73 9.59
CA ASP A 20 -0.73 15.76 10.85
C ASP A 20 0.19 14.52 11.00
N PHE A 21 1.18 14.62 11.88
CA PHE A 21 2.07 13.52 12.18
C PHE A 21 1.40 12.51 13.12
N LEU A 22 1.37 11.25 12.71
CA LEU A 22 0.77 10.15 13.42
C LEU A 22 1.67 9.62 14.53
N ASP A 23 1.07 9.02 15.56
CA ASP A 23 1.80 8.30 16.59
C ASP A 23 2.44 7.04 15.97
N PRO A 24 3.78 6.97 15.88
CA PRO A 24 4.45 5.87 15.20
C PRO A 24 4.38 4.55 15.99
N LEU A 25 3.96 4.58 17.26
CA LEU A 25 3.74 3.40 18.09
C LEU A 25 2.28 2.93 18.08
N GLN A 26 1.42 3.54 17.26
CA GLN A 26 0.04 3.14 17.16
C GLN A 26 -0.08 1.74 16.52
N GLU A 27 -0.62 0.81 17.29
CA GLU A 27 -1.12 -0.47 16.80
C GLU A 27 -2.56 -0.33 16.29
N PHE A 28 -2.89 -1.07 15.23
CA PHE A 28 -4.23 -1.07 14.63
C PHE A 28 -4.92 -2.40 14.89
N ALA A 29 -6.10 -2.34 15.52
CA ALA A 29 -6.92 -3.52 15.75
C ALA A 29 -7.68 -3.93 14.47
N PRO A 30 -8.05 -5.20 14.32
CA PRO A 30 -8.96 -5.64 13.24
C PRO A 30 -10.24 -4.80 13.22
N GLY A 31 -10.66 -4.35 12.03
CA GLY A 31 -11.86 -3.52 11.84
C GLY A 31 -11.70 -2.04 12.22
N GLN A 32 -10.53 -1.63 12.72
CA GLN A 32 -10.21 -0.21 12.87
C GLN A 32 -9.97 0.46 11.51
N ILE A 33 -9.50 -0.31 10.54
CA ILE A 33 -9.31 0.11 9.15
C ILE A 33 -10.23 -0.74 8.28
N THR A 34 -10.95 -0.09 7.37
CA THR A 34 -11.76 -0.76 6.35
C THR A 34 -11.51 -0.14 5.00
N ILE A 35 -11.37 -0.99 3.98
CA ILE A 35 -11.32 -0.57 2.58
C ILE A 35 -12.53 -1.20 1.88
N THR A 36 -13.36 -0.36 1.27
CA THR A 36 -14.62 -0.80 0.66
C THR A 36 -14.72 -0.25 -0.76
N ALA A 37 -15.00 -1.12 -1.74
CA ALA A 37 -15.30 -0.70 -3.10
C ALA A 37 -16.63 0.05 -3.17
N ALA A 38 -16.85 0.82 -4.24
CA ALA A 38 -18.10 1.56 -4.45
C ALA A 38 -19.38 0.69 -4.44
N ASP A 39 -19.28 -0.61 -4.75
CA ASP A 39 -20.39 -1.56 -4.71
C ASP A 39 -20.57 -2.25 -3.34
N GLY A 40 -19.77 -1.89 -2.34
CA GLY A 40 -19.85 -2.41 -0.97
C GLY A 40 -18.95 -3.61 -0.69
N GLU A 41 -18.20 -4.11 -1.67
CA GLU A 41 -17.22 -5.17 -1.46
C GLU A 41 -16.11 -4.72 -0.50
N VAL A 42 -15.85 -5.49 0.57
CA VAL A 42 -14.78 -5.21 1.52
C VAL A 42 -13.49 -5.88 1.07
N VAL A 43 -12.42 -5.09 0.98
CA VAL A 43 -11.08 -5.56 0.60
C VAL A 43 -10.34 -6.06 1.84
N GLY A 44 -9.75 -7.25 1.76
CA GLY A 44 -8.95 -7.84 2.83
C GLY A 44 -7.67 -7.03 3.12
N ILE A 45 -7.37 -6.85 4.41
CA ILE A 45 -6.17 -6.17 4.91
C ILE A 45 -5.31 -7.21 5.62
N ALA A 46 -4.02 -7.29 5.28
CA ALA A 46 -3.05 -8.15 5.96
C ALA A 46 -2.48 -7.46 7.21
N GLU A 47 -2.04 -6.21 7.05
CA GLU A 47 -1.39 -5.43 8.11
C GLU A 47 -1.49 -3.93 7.82
N ALA A 48 -1.31 -3.12 8.86
CA ALA A 48 -1.23 -1.66 8.74
C ALA A 48 -0.28 -1.09 9.79
N GLY A 49 0.41 0.00 9.44
CA GLY A 49 1.37 0.65 10.31
C GLY A 49 1.68 2.07 9.89
N VAL A 50 2.12 2.90 10.84
CA VAL A 50 2.53 4.28 10.58
C VAL A 50 3.94 4.30 9.99
N GLY A 51 4.11 4.96 8.84
CA GLY A 51 5.34 4.97 8.07
C GLY A 51 5.48 3.75 7.17
N ALA A 52 6.71 3.37 6.84
CA ALA A 52 6.98 2.19 6.04
C ALA A 52 6.74 0.92 6.86
N LEU A 53 6.01 -0.05 6.30
CA LEU A 53 5.98 -1.41 6.84
C LEU A 53 7.35 -2.05 6.59
N ASP A 54 8.06 -2.46 7.64
CA ASP A 54 9.35 -3.16 7.54
C ASP A 54 9.20 -4.44 6.71
N SER A 55 9.48 -4.35 5.42
CA SER A 55 9.23 -5.42 4.45
C SER A 55 10.50 -6.03 3.87
N GLU A 56 11.67 -5.69 4.43
CA GLU A 56 12.98 -6.18 3.96
C GLU A 56 13.79 -6.90 5.07
N ILE A 57 13.16 -7.78 5.85
CA ILE A 57 13.90 -8.75 6.70
C ILE A 57 13.66 -10.19 6.24
N ALA A 58 13.40 -10.41 4.95
CA ALA A 58 13.27 -11.76 4.38
C ALA A 58 14.57 -12.29 3.72
N ASP A 59 15.60 -11.45 3.52
CA ASP A 59 16.88 -11.85 2.91
C ASP A 59 18.10 -11.59 3.83
N GLU A 60 17.89 -11.62 5.15
CA GLU A 60 18.95 -11.35 6.14
C GLU A 60 19.22 -12.50 7.10
N ALA A 61 18.98 -13.74 6.65
CA ALA A 61 19.41 -14.94 7.38
C ALA A 61 20.89 -15.31 7.14
N ALA A 62 21.66 -14.48 6.43
CA ALA A 62 23.05 -14.80 6.02
C ALA A 62 24.15 -13.96 6.71
N GLN A 63 23.86 -13.15 7.72
CA GLN A 63 24.90 -12.36 8.42
C GLN A 63 24.80 -12.49 9.94
N PRO A 64 25.68 -13.28 10.59
CA PRO A 64 25.69 -13.47 12.05
C PRO A 64 26.19 -12.25 12.86
N GLU A 65 26.44 -11.09 12.23
CA GLU A 65 26.92 -9.88 12.91
C GLU A 65 25.83 -8.84 13.25
N ARG A 66 24.57 -9.04 12.82
CA ARG A 66 23.46 -8.11 13.15
C ARG A 66 22.72 -8.38 14.46
N ALA A 67 23.20 -9.29 15.29
CA ALA A 67 22.62 -9.58 16.61
C ALA A 67 22.82 -8.45 17.66
N GLN A 68 23.25 -7.24 17.27
CA GLN A 68 23.42 -6.08 18.15
C GLN A 68 22.66 -4.82 17.70
N ARG A 69 21.66 -4.92 16.81
CA ARG A 69 20.68 -3.84 16.69
C ARG A 69 19.68 -3.94 17.83
N SER A 70 19.98 -3.23 18.92
CA SER A 70 19.06 -2.89 20.00
C SER A 70 17.68 -2.44 19.45
N PRO A 71 16.57 -2.70 20.17
CA PRO A 71 15.18 -2.60 19.70
C PRO A 71 14.64 -1.16 19.65
N ALA A 72 15.38 -0.25 19.05
CA ALA A 72 15.00 1.15 18.92
C ALA A 72 15.57 1.74 17.63
N ALA A 73 15.14 1.23 16.48
CA ALA A 73 14.91 2.14 15.38
C ALA A 73 13.79 3.07 15.90
N ALA A 74 14.14 4.30 16.29
CA ALA A 74 13.14 5.26 16.71
C ALA A 74 12.16 5.42 15.55
N THR A 75 10.98 4.82 15.68
CA THR A 75 9.95 4.92 14.65
C THR A 75 9.61 6.40 14.56
N LEU A 76 10.06 7.05 13.48
CA LEU A 76 9.90 8.49 13.33
C LEU A 76 8.42 8.79 13.09
N PRO A 77 7.89 9.88 13.67
CA PRO A 77 6.57 10.36 13.31
C PRO A 77 6.42 10.47 11.79
N SER A 78 5.31 9.96 11.27
CA SER A 78 5.01 9.96 9.84
C SER A 78 3.62 10.54 9.59
N GLN A 79 3.47 11.22 8.46
CA GLN A 79 2.14 11.61 7.95
C GLN A 79 1.50 10.48 7.13
N THR A 80 2.16 9.35 6.98
CA THR A 80 1.69 8.24 6.14
C THR A 80 1.33 7.05 7.01
N LEU A 81 0.15 6.49 6.78
CA LEU A 81 -0.27 5.17 7.20
C LEU A 81 -0.17 4.24 5.98
N THR A 82 0.62 3.18 6.09
CA THR A 82 0.73 2.16 5.05
C THR A 82 -0.11 0.96 5.43
N ILE A 83 -0.99 0.54 4.52
CA ILE A 83 -1.88 -0.60 4.68
C ILE A 83 -1.52 -1.64 3.61
N ARG A 84 -1.06 -2.81 4.01
CA ARG A 84 -0.83 -3.93 3.10
C ARG A 84 -2.13 -4.71 2.91
N LEU A 85 -2.51 -4.91 1.66
CA LEU A 85 -3.67 -5.72 1.32
C LEU A 85 -3.39 -7.22 1.51
N ALA A 86 -4.44 -8.00 1.82
CA ALA A 86 -4.35 -9.46 1.91
C ALA A 86 -3.89 -10.09 0.59
N ASP A 87 -3.30 -11.28 0.65
CA ASP A 87 -2.72 -11.94 -0.53
C ASP A 87 -3.74 -12.29 -1.61
N ASP A 88 -4.99 -12.51 -1.23
CA ASP A 88 -6.14 -12.77 -2.09
C ASP A 88 -6.91 -11.49 -2.48
N ALA A 89 -6.56 -10.34 -1.91
CA ALA A 89 -7.22 -9.07 -2.25
C ALA A 89 -6.84 -8.61 -3.67
N VAL A 90 -7.84 -8.45 -4.52
CA VAL A 90 -7.71 -7.98 -5.90
C VAL A 90 -8.44 -6.64 -6.06
N LEU A 91 -7.72 -5.60 -6.44
CA LEU A 91 -8.30 -4.31 -6.78
C LEU A 91 -8.70 -4.30 -8.26
N ARG A 92 -9.93 -3.87 -8.53
CA ARG A 92 -10.47 -3.73 -9.87
C ARG A 92 -9.96 -2.45 -10.53
N PRO A 93 -9.58 -2.51 -11.82
CA PRO A 93 -9.10 -1.32 -12.50
C PRO A 93 -10.13 -0.20 -12.58
N GLY A 94 -9.69 1.04 -12.30
CA GLY A 94 -10.54 2.23 -12.41
C GLY A 94 -11.68 2.33 -11.39
N VAL A 95 -11.81 1.39 -10.46
CA VAL A 95 -12.85 1.41 -9.42
C VAL A 95 -12.42 2.29 -8.25
N GLU A 96 -13.36 3.10 -7.72
CA GLU A 96 -13.12 3.88 -6.50
C GLU A 96 -13.29 3.01 -5.25
N TYR A 97 -12.34 3.15 -4.34
CA TYR A 97 -12.31 2.49 -3.04
C TYR A 97 -12.31 3.55 -1.94
N ARG A 98 -13.15 3.36 -0.93
CA ARG A 98 -13.20 4.17 0.28
C ARG A 98 -12.34 3.54 1.35
N VAL A 99 -11.45 4.32 1.96
CA VAL A 99 -10.69 3.95 3.16
C VAL A 99 -11.26 4.68 4.35
N THR A 100 -11.63 3.93 5.39
CA THR A 100 -12.05 4.48 6.68
C THR A 100 -11.07 4.00 7.73
N VAL A 101 -10.55 4.93 8.53
CA VAL A 101 -9.63 4.69 9.64
C VAL A 101 -10.26 5.23 10.91
N ARG A 102 -10.50 4.38 11.89
CA ARG A 102 -11.06 4.76 13.19
C ARG A 102 -9.97 4.98 14.22
N ALA A 103 -10.22 5.87 15.17
CA ALA A 103 -9.34 6.10 16.32
C ALA A 103 -7.85 6.27 15.95
N ILE A 104 -7.57 7.02 14.87
CA ILE A 104 -6.19 7.39 14.50
C ILE A 104 -5.67 8.45 15.47
N ARG A 105 -4.44 8.26 15.97
CA ARG A 105 -3.78 9.10 16.98
C ARG A 105 -2.63 9.87 16.34
N ASN A 106 -2.54 11.16 16.63
CA ASN A 106 -1.36 11.97 16.29
C ASN A 106 -0.27 11.87 17.38
N VAL A 107 0.92 12.39 17.10
CA VAL A 107 2.04 12.42 18.07
C VAL A 107 1.73 13.15 19.39
N ASN A 108 0.70 14.01 19.40
CA ASN A 108 0.25 14.72 20.59
C ASN A 108 -0.82 13.93 21.38
N GLY A 109 -1.15 12.72 20.95
CA GLY A 109 -2.15 11.86 21.59
C GLY A 109 -3.61 12.18 21.24
N LEU A 110 -3.86 13.12 20.33
CA LEU A 110 -5.21 13.46 19.87
C LEU A 110 -5.74 12.37 18.93
N VAL A 111 -6.99 11.97 19.13
CA VAL A 111 -7.63 10.87 18.42
C VAL A 111 -8.73 11.39 17.50
N ALA A 112 -8.82 10.85 16.28
CA ALA A 112 -9.86 11.17 15.32
C ALA A 112 -10.24 9.95 14.48
N ASP A 113 -11.33 10.07 13.73
CA ASP A 113 -11.63 9.18 12.62
C ASP A 113 -11.27 9.89 11.31
N GLY A 114 -10.84 9.12 10.31
CA GLY A 114 -10.47 9.59 8.99
C GLY A 114 -11.19 8.82 7.90
N ASP A 115 -11.56 9.52 6.83
CA ASP A 115 -12.18 8.93 5.66
C ASP A 115 -11.58 9.52 4.39
N GLY A 116 -11.28 8.67 3.41
CA GLY A 116 -10.71 9.08 2.13
C GLY A 116 -11.03 8.08 1.03
N SER A 117 -10.63 8.39 -0.20
CA SER A 117 -10.79 7.47 -1.32
C SER A 117 -9.55 7.42 -2.21
N PHE A 118 -9.42 6.32 -2.96
CA PHE A 118 -8.43 6.13 -4.00
C PHE A 118 -9.03 5.33 -5.15
N THR A 119 -8.45 5.46 -6.35
CA THR A 119 -8.83 4.64 -7.51
C THR A 119 -7.92 3.42 -7.60
N GLY A 120 -8.49 2.25 -7.91
CA GLY A 120 -7.74 1.05 -8.23
C GLY A 120 -6.75 1.28 -9.39
N PRO A 121 -5.73 0.41 -9.53
CA PRO A 121 -4.69 0.57 -10.54
C PRO A 121 -5.30 0.64 -11.96
N PRO A 122 -4.64 1.31 -12.92
CA PRO A 122 -5.12 1.29 -14.30
C PRO A 122 -5.14 -0.13 -14.86
N GLU A 123 -6.02 -0.38 -15.83
CA GLU A 123 -6.01 -1.66 -16.55
C GLU A 123 -4.65 -1.78 -17.25
N PRO A 124 -3.93 -2.92 -17.12
CA PRO A 124 -2.69 -3.10 -17.84
C PRO A 124 -2.98 -2.95 -19.34
N GLU A 125 -2.25 -2.04 -20.00
CA GLU A 125 -2.37 -1.91 -21.45
C GLU A 125 -2.12 -3.28 -22.09
N PRO A 126 -2.92 -3.69 -23.09
CA PRO A 126 -2.64 -4.89 -23.85
C PRO A 126 -1.20 -4.82 -24.32
N ALA A 127 -0.38 -5.82 -23.97
CA ALA A 127 0.98 -5.90 -24.46
C ALA A 127 0.92 -5.75 -25.98
N ALA A 128 1.62 -4.75 -26.52
CA ALA A 128 1.71 -4.57 -27.96
C ALA A 128 2.18 -5.90 -28.54
N THR A 129 1.30 -6.57 -29.30
CA THR A 129 1.68 -7.77 -30.03
C THR A 129 2.86 -7.34 -30.92
N PRO A 130 4.04 -7.98 -30.82
CA PRO A 130 5.10 -7.69 -31.78
C PRO A 130 4.51 -7.92 -33.17
N ASP A 131 4.55 -6.88 -34.01
CA ASP A 131 4.07 -6.94 -35.38
C ASP A 131 4.80 -8.10 -36.09
N PRO A 132 4.10 -9.12 -36.61
CA PRO A 132 4.74 -10.15 -37.42
C PRO A 132 5.06 -9.56 -38.80
N ALA A 133 6.04 -8.67 -38.87
CA ALA A 133 6.50 -8.06 -40.11
C ALA A 133 8.02 -7.90 -40.11
N ASP A 134 8.74 -9.02 -40.25
CA ASP A 134 9.79 -9.16 -41.28
C ASP A 134 10.21 -10.64 -41.44
N GLU A 135 9.24 -11.51 -41.75
CA GLU A 135 9.52 -12.73 -42.52
C GLU A 135 9.05 -12.51 -43.96
N VAL A 136 9.79 -11.72 -44.74
CA VAL A 136 9.70 -11.78 -46.20
C VAL A 136 10.82 -12.66 -46.74
N SER A 137 10.43 -13.92 -46.96
CA SER A 137 10.72 -14.77 -48.12
C SER A 137 12.02 -14.55 -48.90
N THR A 138 12.86 -15.57 -48.80
CA THR A 138 13.58 -16.26 -49.87
C THR A 138 13.15 -15.94 -51.32
N GLY A 139 14.11 -15.48 -52.12
CA GLY A 139 14.14 -15.45 -53.59
C GLY A 139 15.35 -14.60 -54.02
N THR A 140 16.27 -14.97 -54.90
CA THR A 140 16.15 -15.79 -56.12
C THR A 140 17.57 -16.14 -56.63
N ASP A 141 17.68 -17.32 -57.23
CA ASP A 141 18.75 -17.88 -58.07
C ASP A 141 19.20 -16.94 -59.22
N GLY A 142 20.49 -16.96 -59.57
CA GLY A 142 21.07 -16.22 -60.70
C GLY A 142 22.58 -16.10 -60.68
#